data_AF-A0A442ZH03-F1
#
_entry.id   AF-A0A442ZH03-F1
#
_cell.length_a   1.000
_cell.length_b   1.000
_cell.length_c   1.000
_cell.angle_alpha   90.00
_cell.angle_beta   90.00
_cell.angle_gamma   90.00
#
_symmetry.space_group_name_H-M   'P 1'
#
loop_
_entity.id
_entity.type
_entity.pdbx_description
1 polymer ?
#
loop_
_entity_poly.entity_id
_entity_poly.type
_entity_poly.pdbx_seq_one_letter_code
_entity_poly.pdbx_strand_id
1 'polypeptide(L)' 'MTREREPTLDDLLSEPIILTIMAIYGHTADDIRHLMHQVGARKTPSMLQKPSTMAHAPQRISSPALTAT' A
#
# COMPACT_ATOMS: atom_id res chain seq x y z
N MET A 1 -17.86 -15.35 31.21
CA MET A 1 -16.86 -14.38 30.73
C MET A 1 -17.35 -13.88 29.38
N THR A 2 -17.88 -12.65 29.32
CA THR A 2 -18.22 -12.02 28.04
C THR A 2 -16.92 -11.74 27.31
N ARG A 3 -16.76 -12.29 26.10
CA ARG A 3 -15.72 -11.81 25.19
C ARG A 3 -16.19 -10.44 24.70
N GLU A 4 -15.79 -9.39 25.38
CA GLU A 4 -15.96 -8.02 24.89
C GLU A 4 -15.28 -7.98 23.52
N ARG A 5 -16.06 -7.71 22.47
CA ARG A 5 -15.54 -7.59 21.11
C ARG A 5 -14.60 -6.38 21.09
N GLU A 6 -13.44 -6.53 20.47
CA GLU A 6 -12.55 -5.40 20.25
C GLU A 6 -13.28 -4.33 19.40
N PRO A 7 -13.34 -3.07 19.87
CA PRO A 7 -14.05 -2.01 19.17
C PRO A 7 -13.38 -1.74 17.82
N THR A 8 -14.20 -1.46 16.81
CA THR A 8 -13.69 -1.02 15.51
C THR A 8 -13.26 0.43 15.56
N LEU A 9 -12.51 0.87 14.55
CA LEU A 9 -12.15 2.29 14.42
C LEU A 9 -13.39 3.18 14.35
N ASP A 10 -14.44 2.75 13.62
CA ASP A 10 -15.69 3.51 13.52
C ASP A 10 -16.41 3.59 14.88
N ASP A 11 -16.38 2.51 15.68
CA ASP A 11 -16.95 2.54 17.03
C ASP A 11 -16.24 3.60 17.89
N LEU A 12 -14.90 3.63 17.86
CA LEU A 12 -14.10 4.62 18.60
C LEU A 12 -14.34 6.06 18.11
N LEU A 13 -14.43 6.27 16.78
CA LEU A 13 -14.66 7.58 16.20
C LEU A 13 -16.09 8.09 16.45
N SER A 14 -17.01 7.22 16.86
CA SER A 14 -18.36 7.58 17.27
C SER A 14 -18.47 7.95 18.76
N GLU A 15 -17.43 7.70 19.56
CA GLU A 15 -17.48 7.98 20.99
C GLU A 15 -17.50 9.48 21.29
N PRO A 16 -18.34 9.97 22.23
CA PRO A 16 -18.49 11.39 22.52
C PRO A 16 -17.19 12.10 22.92
N ILE A 17 -16.32 11.40 23.65
CA ILE A 17 -15.03 11.95 24.09
C ILE A 17 -14.12 12.16 22.88
N ILE A 18 -14.08 11.18 21.97
CA ILE A 18 -13.25 11.25 20.76
C ILE A 18 -13.77 12.36 19.83
N LEU A 19 -15.09 12.45 19.63
CA LEU A 19 -15.72 13.52 18.85
C LEU A 19 -15.38 14.91 19.41
N THR A 20 -15.40 15.06 20.73
CA THR A 20 -15.06 16.33 21.41
C THR A 20 -13.60 16.71 21.15
N ILE A 21 -12.68 15.76 21.32
CA ILE A 21 -11.24 15.98 21.07
C ILE A 21 -11.01 16.35 19.60
N MET A 22 -11.61 15.60 18.67
CA MET A 22 -11.51 15.88 17.23
C MET A 22 -11.98 17.30 16.91
N ALA A 23 -13.10 17.75 17.48
CA ALA A 23 -13.60 19.11 17.28
C ALA A 23 -12.65 20.17 17.85
N ILE A 24 -12.08 19.95 19.04
CA ILE A 24 -11.10 20.87 19.67
C ILE A 24 -9.87 21.07 18.77
N TYR A 25 -9.39 19.99 18.16
CA TYR A 25 -8.18 20.01 17.31
C TYR A 25 -8.48 20.24 15.83
N GLY A 26 -9.75 20.41 15.43
CA GLY A 26 -10.14 20.67 14.04
C GLY A 26 -9.94 19.48 13.11
N HIS A 27 -10.13 18.26 13.60
CA HIS A 27 -10.03 17.02 12.84
C HIS A 27 -11.42 16.41 12.57
N THR A 28 -11.55 15.76 11.41
CA THR A 28 -12.72 14.98 11.01
C THR A 28 -12.43 13.49 11.05
N ALA A 29 -13.48 12.66 11.04
CA ALA A 29 -13.31 11.21 11.01
C ALA A 29 -12.62 10.74 9.73
N ASP A 30 -12.83 11.46 8.61
CA ASP A 30 -12.13 11.23 7.35
C ASP A 30 -10.62 11.47 7.47
N ASP A 31 -10.18 12.50 8.19
CA ASP A 31 -8.76 12.77 8.42
C ASP A 31 -8.07 11.60 9.14
N ILE A 32 -8.73 11.07 10.16
CA ILE A 32 -8.22 9.94 10.94
C ILE A 32 -8.20 8.66 10.11
N ARG A 33 -9.27 8.38 9.35
CA ARG A 33 -9.32 7.23 8.43
C ARG A 33 -8.23 7.32 7.37
N HIS A 34 -8.05 8.50 6.79
CA HIS A 34 -7.00 8.75 5.80
C HIS A 34 -5.61 8.47 6.39
N LEU A 35 -5.34 8.95 7.61
CA LEU A 35 -4.10 8.67 8.31
C LEU A 35 -3.89 7.17 8.55
N MET A 36 -4.91 6.45 9.03
CA MET A 36 -4.84 5.01 9.26
C MET A 36 -4.55 4.24 7.96
N HIS A 37 -5.16 4.64 6.84
CA HIS A 37 -4.85 4.07 5.52
C HIS A 37 -3.40 4.32 5.10
N GLN A 38 -2.89 5.54 5.28
CA GLN A 38 -1.50 5.86 4.95
C GLN A 38 -0.50 5.05 5.79
N VAL A 39 -0.76 4.90 7.09
CA VAL A 39 0.11 4.12 7.99
C VAL A 39 0.05 2.63 7.65
N GLY A 40 -1.15 2.11 7.36
CA GLY A 40 -1.34 0.72 6.89
C GLY A 40 -0.57 0.43 5.61
N ALA A 41 -0.63 1.34 4.62
CA ALA A 41 0.10 1.22 3.36
C ALA A 41 1.63 1.27 3.52
N ARG A 42 2.13 2.00 4.52
CA ARG A 42 3.56 2.02 4.87
C ARG A 42 4.01 0.76 5.62
N LYS A 43 3.09 0.05 6.29
CA LYS A 43 3.37 -1.16 7.06
C LYS A 43 3.48 -2.42 6.18
N THR A 44 2.99 -2.38 4.94
CA THR A 44 3.39 -3.32 3.89
C THR A 44 4.79 -2.95 3.40
N PRO A 45 5.84 -3.73 3.73
CA PRO A 45 7.17 -3.42 3.25
C PRO A 45 7.18 -3.56 1.72
N SER A 46 7.88 -2.61 1.11
CA SER A 46 8.41 -2.67 -0.25
C SER A 46 9.24 -3.96 -0.46
N MET A 47 8.58 -5.10 -0.63
CA MET A 47 9.19 -6.43 -0.85
C MET A 47 8.89 -6.96 -2.26
N LEU A 48 8.67 -6.09 -3.25
CA LEU A 48 8.53 -6.52 -4.64
C LEU A 48 9.09 -5.55 -5.68
N GLN A 49 10.34 -5.12 -5.52
CA GLN A 49 11.16 -4.75 -6.68
C GLN A 49 12.56 -5.33 -6.53
N LYS A 50 12.69 -6.60 -6.92
CA LYS A 50 13.98 -7.13 -7.35
C LYS A 50 14.22 -6.55 -8.75
N PRO A 51 15.28 -5.77 -9.01
CA PRO A 51 15.64 -5.45 -10.38
C PRO A 51 15.98 -6.78 -11.04
N SER A 52 15.11 -7.26 -11.92
CA SER A 52 15.41 -8.37 -12.80
C SER A 52 16.60 -7.97 -13.64
N THR A 53 17.78 -8.51 -13.31
CA THR A 53 18.95 -8.50 -14.15
C THR A 53 18.56 -9.09 -15.50
N MET A 54 18.20 -8.25 -16.46
CA MET A 54 18.22 -8.62 -17.86
C MET A 54 19.69 -8.76 -18.23
N ALA A 55 20.22 -9.97 -18.06
CA ALA A 55 21.45 -10.39 -18.70
C ALA A 55 21.27 -10.19 -20.22
N HIS A 56 21.88 -9.14 -20.75
CA HIS A 56 21.91 -8.83 -22.16
C HIS A 56 22.79 -9.88 -22.85
N ALA A 57 22.21 -11.03 -23.19
CA ALA A 57 22.86 -11.98 -24.08
C ALA A 57 22.89 -11.36 -25.48
N PRO A 58 24.05 -11.22 -26.14
CA PRO A 58 24.09 -10.73 -27.51
C PRO A 58 23.48 -11.80 -28.41
N GLN A 59 22.29 -11.52 -28.93
CA GLN A 59 21.63 -12.35 -29.93
C GLN A 59 22.53 -12.39 -31.18
N ARG A 60 23.14 -13.55 -31.44
CA ARG A 60 23.91 -13.82 -32.65
C ARG A 60 22.95 -13.73 -33.84
N ILE A 61 23.07 -12.65 -34.60
CA ILE A 61 22.32 -12.47 -35.85
C ILE A 61 22.83 -13.55 -36.81
N SER A 62 22.00 -14.56 -37.08
CA SER A 62 22.24 -15.52 -38.15
C SER A 62 21.70 -14.90 -39.43
N SER A 63 22.58 -14.43 -40.30
CA SER A 63 22.21 -13.95 -41.63
C SER A 63 21.98 -15.14 -42.58
N PRO A 64 20.91 -15.17 -43.38
CA PRO A 64 20.70 -16.23 -44.35
C PRO A 64 21.61 -16.04 -45.57
N ALA A 65 22.02 -17.16 -46.17
CA ALA A 65 22.82 -17.22 -47.38
C ALA A 65 22.03 -16.63 -48.57
N LEU A 66 22.62 -15.64 -49.25
CA LEU A 66 22.15 -15.18 -50.55
C LEU A 66 22.73 -16.07 -51.65
N THR A 67 21.87 -16.88 -52.25
CA THR A 67 22.10 -17.52 -53.54
C THR A 67 21.84 -16.51 -54.66
N ALA A 68 22.85 -16.29 -55.52
CA ALA A 68 22.71 -15.69 -56.86
C ALA A 68 23.74 -16.39 -57.76
N THR A 69 23.29 -17.39 -58.53
CA THR A 69 23.13 -17.40 -60.00
C THR A 69 24.45 -17.40 -60.77
#